data_AF-A0A4W5RG75-F1
#
_entry.id   AF-A0A4W5RG75-F1
#
_cell.length_a   1.000
_cell.length_b   1.000
_cell.length_c   1.000
_cell.angle_alpha   90.00
_cell.angle_beta   90.00
_cell.angle_gamma   90.00
#
_symmetry.space_group_name_H-M   'P 1'
#
loop_
_entity.id
_entity.type
_entity.pdbx_description
1 polymer ?
#
loop_
_entity_poly.entity_id
_entity_poly.type
_entity_poly.pdbx_seq_one_letter_code
_entity_poly.pdbx_strand_id
1 'polypeptide(L)'
;MWANLPIGLPYSASFKKYHINHHRYMGGDGLDVYIPTGVEDSFFCRPLRKVLWLFLQLLLYALRPLVVNSKPVSRLELMNAVVQFAVNFLIFYVWGLKPIVYLIAGSILLDHDFRSTNHYISAEFYDSLPQHNSWTRVVSDFVLDGSLGPYARIKREYELKGQLALPVR
;
A
#
# COMPACT_ATOMS: atom_id res chain seq x y z
N MET A 1 16.23 -6.33 5.83
CA MET A 1 15.98 -7.79 5.72
C MET A 1 15.67 -8.41 7.06
N TRP A 2 16.53 -8.30 8.08
CA TRP A 2 16.24 -8.88 9.42
C TRP A 2 14.98 -8.35 10.09
N ALA A 3 14.74 -7.04 10.03
CA ALA A 3 13.50 -6.42 10.55
C ALA A 3 12.22 -6.88 9.82
N ASN A 4 12.33 -7.57 8.68
CA ASN A 4 11.19 -8.10 7.93
C ASN A 4 10.72 -9.47 8.47
N LEU A 5 11.54 -10.16 9.26
CA LEU A 5 11.24 -11.52 9.69
C LEU A 5 9.89 -11.65 10.44
N PRO A 6 9.53 -10.72 11.35
CA PRO A 6 8.25 -10.80 12.07
C PRO A 6 7.01 -10.60 11.18
N ILE A 7 7.16 -10.20 9.90
CA ILE A 7 6.04 -9.98 8.98
C ILE A 7 5.54 -11.31 8.37
N GLY A 8 6.43 -12.31 8.27
CA GLY A 8 6.11 -13.58 7.61
C GLY A 8 6.05 -13.52 6.07
N LEU A 9 6.21 -12.35 5.45
CA LEU A 9 6.20 -12.16 3.99
C LEU A 9 7.43 -11.36 3.53
N PRO A 10 8.07 -11.68 2.38
CA PRO A 10 9.29 -11.01 1.92
C PRO A 10 9.00 -9.64 1.28
N TYR A 11 8.57 -8.69 2.11
CA TYR A 11 8.03 -7.40 1.69
C TYR A 11 9.09 -6.30 1.57
N SER A 12 10.05 -6.24 2.49
CA SER A 12 10.91 -5.05 2.70
C SER A 12 11.67 -4.55 1.47
N ALA A 13 12.19 -5.46 0.64
CA ALA A 13 12.95 -5.08 -0.55
C ALA A 13 12.05 -4.47 -1.63
N SER A 14 10.90 -5.11 -1.90
CA SER A 14 9.89 -4.61 -2.83
C SER A 14 9.32 -3.28 -2.34
N PHE A 15 9.01 -3.17 -1.04
CA PHE A 15 8.53 -1.94 -0.44
C PHE A 15 9.51 -0.79 -0.68
N LYS A 16 10.79 -0.95 -0.35
CA LYS A 16 11.80 0.10 -0.59
C LYS A 16 11.80 0.55 -2.06
N LYS A 17 11.74 -0.40 -3.00
CA LYS A 17 11.77 -0.12 -4.45
C LYS A 17 10.57 0.71 -4.93
N TYR A 18 9.37 0.44 -4.43
CA TYR A 18 8.16 1.14 -4.84
C TYR A 18 7.86 2.38 -3.97
N HIS A 19 8.25 2.37 -2.71
CA HIS A 19 8.10 3.49 -1.78
C HIS A 19 8.96 4.69 -2.19
N ILE A 20 10.16 4.47 -2.74
CA ILE A 20 10.96 5.55 -3.32
C ILE A 20 10.24 6.20 -4.51
N ASN A 21 9.59 5.40 -5.36
CA ASN A 21 8.79 5.93 -6.47
C ASN A 21 7.60 6.75 -5.97
N HIS A 22 6.93 6.30 -4.91
CA HIS A 22 5.84 7.05 -4.30
C HIS A 22 6.27 8.41 -3.80
N HIS A 23 7.41 8.51 -3.11
CA HIS A 23 7.92 9.82 -2.68
C HIS A 23 8.36 10.69 -3.86
N ARG A 24 8.95 10.08 -4.90
CA ARG A 24 9.45 10.81 -6.08
C ARG A 24 8.35 11.28 -7.03
N TYR A 25 7.32 10.47 -7.21
CA TYR A 25 6.23 10.64 -8.18
C TYR A 25 4.87 10.61 -7.49
N MET A 26 4.78 11.20 -6.30
CA MET A 26 3.59 11.15 -5.44
C MET A 26 2.34 11.64 -6.19
N GLY A 27 1.35 10.78 -6.38
CA GLY A 27 0.14 11.12 -7.13
C GLY A 27 0.28 11.02 -8.65
N GLY A 28 1.41 10.56 -9.19
CA GLY A 28 1.62 10.36 -10.62
C GLY A 28 1.01 9.06 -11.14
N ASP A 29 0.04 9.17 -12.04
CA ASP A 29 -0.63 8.03 -12.66
C ASP A 29 0.37 7.13 -13.43
N GLY A 30 0.21 5.82 -13.32
CA GLY A 30 1.13 4.82 -13.89
C GLY A 30 2.54 4.74 -13.25
N LEU A 31 2.95 5.71 -12.43
CA LEU A 31 4.27 5.75 -11.77
C LEU A 31 4.20 5.37 -10.30
N ASP A 32 3.14 5.83 -9.63
CA ASP A 32 2.86 5.61 -8.23
C ASP A 32 1.85 4.47 -8.07
N VAL A 33 2.37 3.29 -7.71
CA VAL A 33 1.58 2.06 -7.51
C VAL A 33 0.70 2.11 -6.25
N TYR A 34 0.75 3.18 -5.46
CA TYR A 34 -0.18 3.41 -4.35
C TYR A 34 -1.47 4.12 -4.79
N ILE A 35 -1.57 4.57 -6.05
CA ILE A 35 -2.80 5.15 -6.60
C ILE A 35 -3.70 4.02 -7.11
N PRO A 36 -5.03 4.02 -6.86
CA PRO A 36 -5.89 2.99 -7.41
C PRO A 36 -5.94 3.12 -8.93
N THR A 37 -6.31 2.05 -9.62
CA THR A 37 -6.54 2.05 -11.07
C THR A 37 -7.95 2.51 -11.41
N GLY A 38 -8.19 3.02 -12.62
CA GLY A 38 -9.52 3.49 -13.02
C GLY A 38 -10.57 2.39 -12.97
N VAL A 39 -10.13 1.13 -13.14
CA VAL A 39 -10.95 -0.06 -12.95
C VAL A 39 -11.35 -0.23 -11.47
N GLU A 40 -10.41 -0.07 -10.53
CA GLU A 40 -10.73 -0.07 -9.10
C GLU A 40 -11.71 1.06 -8.76
N ASP A 41 -11.53 2.27 -9.28
CA ASP A 41 -12.41 3.40 -9.00
C ASP A 41 -13.85 3.18 -9.46
N SER A 42 -14.00 2.79 -10.73
CA SER A 42 -15.29 2.50 -11.35
C SER A 42 -15.98 1.29 -10.69
N PHE A 43 -15.23 0.27 -10.27
CA PHE A 43 -15.78 -0.89 -9.58
C PHE A 43 -16.19 -0.56 -8.14
N PHE A 44 -15.35 0.16 -7.39
CA PHE A 44 -15.56 0.48 -5.97
C PHE A 44 -16.28 1.83 -5.76
N CYS A 45 -17.23 2.16 -6.62
CA CYS A 45 -18.02 3.40 -6.54
C CYS A 45 -19.27 3.31 -5.63
N ARG A 46 -19.71 2.10 -5.24
CA ARG A 46 -20.93 1.90 -4.41
C ARG A 46 -20.59 1.72 -2.93
N PRO A 47 -21.44 2.15 -1.97
CA PRO A 47 -21.14 2.08 -0.54
C PRO A 47 -20.66 0.72 -0.03
N LEU A 48 -21.39 -0.37 -0.33
CA LEU A 48 -20.98 -1.72 0.06
C LEU A 48 -19.65 -2.15 -0.56
N ARG A 49 -19.39 -1.75 -1.81
CA ARG A 49 -18.14 -2.05 -2.50
C ARG A 49 -16.99 -1.24 -1.90
N LYS A 50 -17.21 0.01 -1.49
CA LYS A 50 -16.22 0.81 -0.76
C LYS A 50 -15.86 0.21 0.58
N VAL A 51 -16.83 -0.33 1.32
CA VAL A 51 -16.55 -1.09 2.55
C VAL A 51 -15.66 -2.29 2.24
N LEU A 52 -16.01 -3.09 1.23
CA LEU A 52 -15.18 -4.21 0.79
C LEU A 52 -13.76 -3.74 0.38
N TRP A 53 -13.65 -2.62 -0.32
CA TRP A 53 -12.38 -2.04 -0.75
C TRP A 53 -11.46 -1.65 0.41
N LEU A 54 -12.02 -1.18 1.54
CA LEU A 54 -11.25 -0.88 2.75
C LEU A 54 -10.59 -2.15 3.30
N PHE A 55 -11.34 -3.26 3.38
CA PHE A 55 -10.78 -4.56 3.81
C PHE A 55 -9.78 -5.15 2.82
N LEU A 56 -9.99 -4.93 1.52
CA LEU A 56 -9.13 -5.44 0.46
C LEU A 56 -7.89 -4.57 0.22
N GLN A 57 -7.70 -3.44 0.92
CA GLN A 57 -6.60 -2.51 0.66
C GLN A 57 -5.24 -3.19 0.61
N LEU A 58 -4.92 -4.03 1.60
CA LEU A 58 -3.63 -4.68 1.68
C LEU A 58 -3.39 -5.62 0.48
N LEU A 59 -4.41 -6.36 0.06
CA LEU A 59 -4.34 -7.23 -1.11
C LEU A 59 -4.15 -6.41 -2.39
N LEU A 60 -4.94 -5.35 -2.56
CA LEU A 60 -4.86 -4.48 -3.72
C LEU A 60 -3.49 -3.77 -3.80
N TYR A 61 -2.94 -3.31 -2.68
CA TYR A 61 -1.58 -2.73 -2.64
C TYR A 61 -0.49 -3.75 -2.98
N ALA A 62 -0.64 -5.02 -2.60
CA ALA A 62 0.31 -6.06 -2.97
C ALA A 62 0.26 -6.41 -4.47
N LEU A 63 -0.93 -6.38 -5.07
CA LEU A 63 -1.14 -6.76 -6.48
C LEU A 63 -0.91 -5.61 -7.46
N ARG A 64 -1.18 -4.36 -7.06
CA ARG A 64 -1.12 -3.20 -7.96
C ARG A 64 0.24 -2.99 -8.64
N PRO A 65 1.40 -3.21 -7.97
CA PRO A 65 2.70 -3.12 -8.64
C PRO A 65 2.86 -4.08 -9.81
N LEU A 66 2.12 -5.20 -9.84
CA LEU A 66 2.17 -6.17 -10.94
C LEU A 66 1.43 -5.68 -12.19
N VAL A 67 0.43 -4.81 -12.01
CA VAL A 67 -0.45 -4.34 -13.09
C VAL A 67 -0.10 -2.91 -13.53
N VAL A 68 0.24 -2.03 -12.60
CA VAL A 68 0.44 -0.59 -12.88
C VAL A 68 1.86 -0.28 -13.33
N ASN A 69 2.86 -0.76 -12.59
CA ASN A 69 4.26 -0.47 -12.89
C ASN A 69 5.14 -1.66 -12.49
N SER A 70 5.11 -2.71 -13.30
CA SER A 70 5.88 -3.92 -13.02
C SER A 70 7.36 -3.68 -13.24
N LYS A 71 8.11 -3.65 -12.14
CA LYS A 71 9.57 -3.55 -12.18
C LYS A 71 10.20 -4.94 -12.16
N PRO A 72 11.34 -5.14 -12.84
CA PRO A 72 12.06 -6.41 -12.78
C PRO A 72 12.42 -6.76 -11.34
N VAL A 73 12.44 -8.07 -11.06
CA VAL A 73 12.82 -8.62 -9.75
C VAL A 73 14.31 -8.35 -9.54
N SER A 74 14.63 -7.67 -8.45
CA SER A 74 15.99 -7.35 -8.07
C SER A 74 16.63 -8.49 -7.26
N ARG A 75 17.98 -8.51 -7.22
CA ARG A 75 18.73 -9.46 -6.39
C ARG A 75 18.35 -9.37 -4.91
N LEU A 76 18.06 -8.16 -4.42
CA LEU A 76 17.65 -7.93 -3.03
C LEU A 76 16.27 -8.53 -2.73
N GLU A 77 15.33 -8.50 -3.68
CA GLU A 77 14.02 -9.14 -3.52
C GLU A 77 14.17 -10.65 -3.46
N LEU A 78 15.01 -11.23 -4.33
CA LEU A 78 15.29 -12.67 -4.30
C LEU A 78 15.94 -13.08 -2.97
N MET A 79 16.96 -12.35 -2.51
CA MET A 79 17.59 -12.60 -1.21
C MET A 79 16.58 -12.44 -0.05
N ASN A 80 15.69 -11.45 -0.10
CA ASN A 80 14.69 -11.24 0.94
C ASN A 80 13.70 -12.41 0.98
N ALA A 81 13.28 -12.91 -0.19
CA ALA A 81 12.44 -14.09 -0.32
C ALA A 81 13.10 -15.35 0.26
N VAL A 82 14.35 -15.63 -0.15
CA VAL A 82 15.10 -16.79 0.34
C VAL A 82 15.23 -16.76 1.86
N VAL A 83 15.65 -15.64 2.44
CA VAL A 83 15.82 -15.50 3.89
C VAL A 83 14.48 -15.64 4.62
N GLN A 84 13.42 -14.98 4.13
CA GLN A 84 12.10 -15.05 4.77
C GLN A 84 11.52 -16.47 4.73
N PHE A 85 11.59 -17.14 3.58
CA PHE A 85 11.06 -18.50 3.45
C PHE A 85 11.87 -19.51 4.25
N ALA A 86 13.20 -19.35 4.36
CA ALA A 86 14.02 -20.19 5.22
C ALA A 86 13.63 -20.04 6.70
N VAL A 87 13.42 -18.81 7.18
CA VAL A 87 13.00 -18.56 8.57
C VAL A 87 11.56 -19.03 8.81
N ASN A 88 10.64 -18.78 7.88
CA ASN A 88 9.27 -19.29 7.99
C ASN A 88 9.25 -20.83 8.02
N PHE A 89 10.06 -21.49 7.18
CA PHE A 89 10.19 -22.94 7.20
C PHE A 89 10.73 -23.44 8.54
N LEU A 90 11.76 -22.79 9.09
CA LEU A 90 12.29 -23.14 10.41
C LEU A 90 11.23 -22.98 11.51
N ILE A 91 10.49 -21.86 11.50
CA ILE A 91 9.40 -21.62 12.46
C ILE A 91 8.32 -22.69 12.33
N PHE A 92 7.92 -23.03 11.10
CA PHE A 92 6.94 -24.06 10.84
C PHE A 92 7.43 -25.44 11.30
N TYR A 93 8.70 -25.76 11.05
CA TYR A 93 9.29 -27.04 11.43
C TYR A 93 9.37 -27.21 12.96
N VAL A 94 9.70 -26.15 13.70
CA VAL A 94 9.88 -26.20 15.16
C VAL A 94 8.55 -26.05 15.92
N TRP A 95 7.66 -25.18 15.47
CA TRP A 95 6.45 -24.77 16.22
C TRP A 95 5.13 -24.98 15.47
N GLY A 96 5.18 -25.50 14.25
CA GLY A 96 4.01 -25.77 13.42
C GLY A 96 3.39 -24.52 12.78
N LEU A 97 2.13 -24.68 12.32
CA LEU A 97 1.44 -23.68 11.51
C LEU A 97 0.97 -22.43 12.29
N LYS A 98 0.63 -22.58 13.57
CA LYS A 98 0.05 -21.50 14.40
C LYS A 98 0.87 -20.21 14.40
N PRO A 99 2.19 -20.22 14.66
CA PRO A 99 2.99 -18.98 14.62
C PRO A 99 3.06 -18.34 13.23
N ILE A 100 3.08 -19.13 12.15
CA ILE A 100 3.08 -18.58 10.78
C ILE A 100 1.79 -17.80 10.50
N VAL A 101 0.66 -18.39 10.87
CA VAL A 101 -0.65 -17.72 10.75
C VAL A 101 -0.67 -16.45 11.62
N TYR A 102 -0.13 -16.50 12.83
CA TYR A 102 -0.04 -15.35 13.72
C TYR A 102 0.78 -14.20 13.11
N LEU A 103 1.97 -14.47 12.55
CA LEU A 103 2.83 -13.43 11.97
C LEU A 103 2.16 -12.75 10.76
N ILE A 104 1.57 -13.55 9.87
CA ILE A 104 0.89 -13.02 8.67
C ILE A 104 -0.38 -12.26 9.07
N ALA A 105 -1.26 -12.87 9.89
CA ALA A 105 -2.52 -12.23 10.30
C ALA A 105 -2.28 -10.97 11.14
N GLY A 106 -1.30 -10.99 12.05
CA GLY A 106 -0.91 -9.82 12.83
C GLY A 106 -0.45 -8.66 11.96
N SER A 107 0.32 -8.95 10.91
CA SER A 107 0.76 -7.93 9.94
C SER A 107 -0.41 -7.33 9.15
N ILE A 108 -1.46 -8.10 8.87
CA ILE A 108 -2.68 -7.60 8.20
C ILE A 108 -3.46 -6.66 9.13
N LEU A 109 -3.54 -6.98 10.42
CA LEU A 109 -4.33 -6.23 11.40
C LEU A 109 -3.67 -4.90 11.81
N LEU A 110 -2.34 -4.86 11.90
CA LEU A 110 -1.59 -3.68 12.32
C LEU A 110 -1.62 -2.51 11.31
N ASP A 111 -1.91 -2.80 10.04
CA ASP A 111 -1.86 -1.80 8.96
C ASP A 111 -2.97 -0.72 9.08
N HIS A 112 -4.00 -0.94 9.90
CA HIS A 112 -5.18 -0.08 9.95
C HIS A 112 -5.07 1.16 10.86
N ASP A 113 -4.02 1.31 11.70
CA ASP A 113 -4.06 2.31 12.79
C ASP A 113 -2.82 3.23 12.98
N PHE A 114 -1.90 3.31 12.01
CA PHE A 114 -0.63 4.06 12.19
C PHE A 114 -0.72 5.60 12.03
N ARG A 115 -1.91 6.19 11.82
CA ARG A 115 -2.01 7.59 11.38
C ARG A 115 -1.76 8.63 12.49
N SER A 116 -1.94 8.27 13.75
CA SER A 116 -1.85 9.20 14.88
C SER A 116 -0.40 9.54 15.27
N THR A 117 0.55 8.62 15.09
CA THR A 117 1.91 8.76 15.63
C THR A 117 2.75 9.83 14.93
N ASN A 118 2.59 10.01 13.62
CA ASN A 118 3.38 10.99 12.85
C ASN A 118 3.04 12.44 13.22
N HIS A 119 1.77 12.72 13.56
CA HIS A 119 1.35 14.07 13.96
C HIS A 119 2.04 14.49 15.27
N TYR A 120 2.17 13.59 16.25
CA TYR A 120 2.86 13.91 17.50
C TYR A 120 4.36 14.15 17.35
N ILE A 121 5.01 13.46 16.41
CA ILE A 121 6.47 13.54 16.21
C ILE A 121 6.87 14.77 15.39
N SER A 122 5.94 15.35 14.62
CA SER A 122 6.22 16.43 13.67
C SER A 122 5.08 17.44 13.58
N ALA A 123 4.47 17.75 14.73
CA ALA A 123 3.30 18.62 14.84
C ALA A 123 3.52 20.00 14.20
N GLU A 124 4.75 20.52 14.30
CA GLU A 124 5.17 21.79 13.74
C GLU A 124 4.98 21.89 12.22
N PHE A 125 4.98 20.75 11.50
CA PHE A 125 4.76 20.70 10.06
C PHE A 125 3.29 20.47 9.68
N TYR A 126 2.48 19.90 10.58
CA TYR A 126 1.13 19.42 10.26
C TYR A 126 -0.01 20.24 10.89
N ASP A 127 0.22 20.92 12.01
CA ASP A 127 -0.84 21.62 12.77
C ASP A 127 -1.53 22.74 11.99
N SER A 128 -0.78 23.42 11.11
CA SER A 128 -1.30 24.52 10.29
C SER A 128 -2.08 24.04 9.06
N LEU A 129 -2.06 22.74 8.74
CA LEU A 129 -2.69 22.19 7.55
C LEU A 129 -4.15 21.79 7.84
N PRO A 130 -5.06 21.90 6.85
CA PRO A 130 -6.41 21.39 6.98
C PRO A 130 -6.41 19.88 7.31
N GLN A 131 -7.09 19.51 8.39
CA GLN A 131 -7.16 18.12 8.86
C GLN A 131 -8.55 17.75 9.37
N HIS A 132 -8.84 16.45 9.39
CA HIS A 132 -10.05 15.91 10.00
C HIS A 132 -9.73 15.38 11.40
N ASN A 133 -10.54 15.76 12.40
CA ASN A 133 -10.36 15.33 13.79
C ASN A 133 -11.04 13.99 14.14
N SER A 134 -11.76 13.39 13.17
CA SER A 134 -12.51 12.14 13.39
C SER A 134 -12.27 11.18 12.24
N TRP A 135 -11.55 10.09 12.53
CA TRP A 135 -11.31 9.01 11.57
C TRP A 135 -12.62 8.31 11.15
N THR A 136 -13.53 8.08 12.09
CA THR A 136 -14.83 7.45 11.81
C THR A 136 -15.69 8.29 10.87
N ARG A 137 -15.60 9.62 10.97
CA ARG A 137 -16.24 10.54 10.03
C ARG A 137 -15.64 10.40 8.63
N VAL A 138 -14.30 10.41 8.50
CA VAL A 138 -13.62 10.27 7.20
C VAL A 138 -14.02 8.96 6.51
N VAL A 139 -14.06 7.85 7.27
CA VAL A 139 -14.48 6.55 6.73
C VAL A 139 -15.96 6.56 6.33
N SER A 140 -16.83 7.12 7.17
CA SER A 140 -18.27 7.25 6.87
C SER A 140 -18.51 8.09 5.62
N ASP A 141 -17.87 9.26 5.52
CA ASP A 141 -17.97 10.15 4.37
C ASP A 141 -17.49 9.43 3.11
N PHE A 142 -16.33 8.76 3.14
CA PHE A 142 -15.85 7.97 2.01
C PHE A 142 -16.86 6.91 1.56
N VAL A 143 -17.43 6.14 2.49
CA VAL A 143 -18.36 5.05 2.18
C VAL A 143 -19.70 5.57 1.66
N LEU A 144 -20.26 6.61 2.29
CA LEU A 144 -21.64 7.05 2.07
C LEU A 144 -21.77 8.14 1.01
N ASP A 145 -20.76 8.99 0.82
CA ASP A 145 -20.78 10.05 -0.18
C ASP A 145 -20.50 9.47 -1.58
N GLY A 146 -21.46 9.61 -2.49
CA GLY A 146 -21.33 9.17 -3.89
C GLY A 146 -20.29 9.94 -4.70
N SER A 147 -19.88 11.13 -4.25
CA SER A 147 -18.87 11.96 -4.93
C SER A 147 -17.43 11.52 -4.62
N LEU A 148 -17.22 10.73 -3.56
CA LEU A 148 -15.90 10.25 -3.15
C LEU A 148 -15.64 8.85 -3.71
N GLY A 149 -14.59 8.69 -4.50
CA GLY A 149 -14.12 7.38 -4.99
C GLY A 149 -12.74 7.03 -4.44
N PRO A 150 -12.23 5.80 -4.67
CA PRO A 150 -10.82 5.48 -4.47
C PRO A 150 -9.84 6.52 -5.02
N TYR A 151 -10.18 7.22 -6.11
CA TYR A 151 -9.38 8.28 -6.73
C TYR A 151 -9.38 9.62 -5.98
N ALA A 152 -10.27 9.83 -5.01
CA ALA A 152 -10.36 11.10 -4.26
C ALA A 152 -9.07 11.45 -3.49
N ARG A 153 -8.14 10.50 -3.38
CA ARG A 153 -6.80 10.68 -2.78
C ARG A 153 -5.75 11.29 -3.72
N ILE A 154 -6.07 11.48 -5.00
CA ILE A 154 -5.18 12.08 -6.00
C ILE A 154 -5.47 13.58 -6.09
N LYS A 155 -4.44 14.41 -5.92
CA LYS A 155 -4.56 15.87 -5.99
C LYS A 155 -3.81 16.51 -7.16
N ARG A 156 -2.99 15.76 -7.90
CA ARG A 156 -2.03 16.31 -8.88
C ARG A 156 -2.05 15.51 -10.17
N GLU A 157 -2.12 16.20 -11.30
CA GLU A 157 -1.80 15.65 -12.62
C GLU A 157 -0.28 15.75 -12.83
N TYR A 158 0.34 14.70 -13.37
CA TYR A 158 1.80 14.65 -13.57
C TYR A 158 2.13 14.66 -15.06
N GLU A 159 2.69 15.75 -15.56
CA GLU A 159 3.25 15.78 -16.91
C GLU A 159 4.67 15.21 -16.94
N LEU A 160 4.84 14.08 -17.64
CA LEU A 160 6.13 13.46 -17.87
C LEU A 160 6.97 14.32 -18.84
N LYS A 161 7.85 15.17 -18.31
CA LYS A 161 8.89 15.81 -19.14
C LYS A 161 9.93 14.76 -19.57
N GLY A 162 9.87 14.33 -20.84
CA GLY A 162 11.02 13.75 -21.54
C GLY A 162 11.07 12.22 -21.71
N GLN A 163 9.93 11.52 -21.76
CA GLN A 163 9.91 10.15 -22.29
C GLN A 163 9.13 10.13 -23.60
N LEU A 164 9.78 9.66 -24.67
CA LEU A 164 9.16 9.41 -25.97
C LEU A 164 7.83 8.67 -25.74
N ALA A 165 6.73 9.26 -26.20
CA ALA A 165 5.48 8.57 -26.36
C ALA A 165 5.75 7.31 -27.21
N LEU A 166 5.79 6.14 -26.58
CA LEU A 166 5.66 4.90 -27.32
C LEU A 166 4.20 4.85 -27.77
N PRO A 167 3.93 4.82 -29.09
CA PRO A 167 2.57 4.83 -29.59
C PRO A 167 1.91 3.53 -29.16
N VAL A 168 0.89 3.66 -28.31
CA VAL A 168 -0.06 2.57 -28.06
C VAL A 168 -0.84 2.39 -29.37
N ARG A 169 -0.66 1.22 -30.00
CA ARG A 169 -1.56 0.74 -31.06
C ARG A 169 -2.82 0.15 -30.42
#